data_AF-A0A0G4M9X0-F1
#
_entry.id   AF-A0A0G4M9X0-F1
#
_cell.length_a   1.000
_cell.length_b   1.000
_cell.length_c   1.000
_cell.angle_alpha   90.00
_cell.angle_beta   90.00
_cell.angle_gamma   90.00
#
_symmetry.space_group_name_H-M   'P 1'
#
loop_
_entity.id
_entity.type
_entity.pdbx_description
1 polymer ?
#
loop_
_entity_poly.entity_id
_entity_poly.type
_entity_poly.pdbx_seq_one_letter_code
_entity_poly.pdbx_strand_id
1 'polypeptide(L)'
;MAELRSQLEGFGGARDDLEKDAAKARDVLNGLQDEKQLLSRDEEKLRHMTETALHEKHDAENRLGHSMDGATKRGLATIRRLKREQDVPGAYGTLAELFEVNEAYRLAAEQIAGNSLFHYVVQDSRTSEFIIEQLNRQKGGRVTFMPLDQLRPRQVNLPRSQDAVPLLSKIRYDPKYEKAFQQVFGKVVVCRTLAIATQYARSHGVDAITPEGDQASK
;
A
#
# COMPACT_ATOMS: atom_id res chain seq x y z
N MET A 1 1.43 82.65 8.96
CA MET A 1 1.82 81.96 10.21
C MET A 1 0.85 80.83 10.61
N ALA A 2 -0.47 81.03 10.53
CA ALA A 2 -1.46 79.99 10.88
C ALA A 2 -1.50 78.82 9.87
N GLU A 3 -1.41 79.11 8.58
CA GLU A 3 -1.45 78.12 7.48
C GLU A 3 -0.26 77.15 7.51
N LEU A 4 0.93 77.67 7.80
CA LEU A 4 2.17 76.88 7.89
C LEU A 4 2.14 75.91 9.10
N ARG A 5 1.49 76.30 10.21
CA ARG A 5 1.29 75.45 11.38
C ARG A 5 0.30 74.32 11.11
N SER A 6 -0.81 74.61 10.44
CA SER A 6 -1.81 73.60 10.06
C SER A 6 -1.24 72.57 9.08
N GLN A 7 -0.40 72.99 8.12
CA GLN A 7 0.33 72.06 7.26
C GLN A 7 1.31 71.19 8.04
N LEU A 8 2.09 71.77 8.96
CA LEU A 8 3.02 71.03 9.84
C LEU A 8 2.31 69.99 10.72
N GLU A 9 1.13 70.31 11.26
CA GLU A 9 0.31 69.36 12.03
C GLU A 9 -0.24 68.22 11.14
N GLY A 10 -0.66 68.52 9.91
CA GLY A 10 -1.08 67.49 8.93
C GLY A 10 0.04 66.55 8.51
N PHE A 11 1.27 67.07 8.35
CA PHE A 11 2.46 66.25 8.09
C PHE A 11 2.86 65.40 9.30
N GLY A 12 2.64 65.88 10.52
CA GLY A 12 2.85 65.12 11.75
C GLY A 12 1.91 63.91 11.86
N GLY A 13 0.61 64.12 11.67
CA GLY A 13 -0.38 63.03 11.70
C GLY A 13 -0.18 61.98 10.61
N ALA A 14 0.10 62.39 9.38
CA ALA A 14 0.40 61.46 8.29
C ALA A 14 1.66 60.63 8.54
N ARG A 15 2.65 61.21 9.25
CA ARG A 15 3.88 60.50 9.64
C ARG A 15 3.61 59.46 10.73
N ASP A 16 2.79 59.80 11.71
CA ASP A 16 2.39 58.86 12.78
C ASP A 16 1.58 57.67 12.26
N ASP A 17 0.69 57.90 11.28
CA ASP A 17 -0.09 56.84 10.64
C ASP A 17 0.80 55.92 9.78
N LEU A 18 1.74 56.49 9.02
CA LEU A 18 2.78 55.75 8.31
C LEU A 18 3.65 54.90 9.24
N GLU A 19 3.97 55.42 10.43
CA GLU A 19 4.78 54.70 11.42
C GLU A 19 4.01 53.53 12.05
N LYS A 20 2.70 53.70 12.32
CA LYS A 20 1.82 52.61 12.75
C LYS A 20 1.65 51.53 11.69
N ASP A 21 1.46 51.91 10.44
CA ASP A 21 1.30 50.93 9.36
C ASP A 21 2.61 50.21 9.05
N ALA A 22 3.76 50.88 9.18
CA ALA A 22 5.07 50.23 9.12
C ALA A 22 5.28 49.24 10.28
N ALA A 23 4.79 49.55 11.49
CA ALA A 23 4.83 48.64 12.63
C ALA A 23 3.96 47.39 12.40
N LYS A 24 2.71 47.55 11.95
CA LYS A 24 1.83 46.43 11.60
C LYS A 24 2.41 45.55 10.50
N ALA A 25 2.99 46.17 9.46
CA ALA A 25 3.64 45.44 8.37
C ALA A 25 4.84 44.62 8.86
N ARG A 26 5.61 45.15 9.84
CA ARG A 26 6.69 44.41 10.50
C ARG A 26 6.19 43.24 11.32
N ASP A 27 5.13 43.41 12.09
CA ASP A 27 4.57 42.31 12.89
C ASP A 27 4.03 41.18 12.01
N VAL A 28 3.36 41.53 10.90
CA VAL A 28 2.91 40.55 9.90
C VAL A 28 4.10 39.86 9.23
N LEU A 29 5.16 40.59 8.88
CA LEU A 29 6.39 40.01 8.31
C LEU A 29 7.05 39.02 9.27
N ASN A 30 7.15 39.37 10.55
CA ASN A 30 7.71 38.49 11.57
C ASN A 30 6.85 37.22 11.72
N GLY A 31 5.52 37.36 11.79
CA GLY A 31 4.61 36.22 11.84
C GLY A 31 4.73 35.29 10.63
N LEU A 32 4.85 35.86 9.42
CA LEU A 32 5.08 35.08 8.20
C LEU A 32 6.45 34.40 8.18
N GLN A 33 7.49 35.00 8.77
CA GLN A 33 8.80 34.37 8.90
C GLN A 33 8.78 33.18 9.87
N ASP A 34 8.07 33.31 10.98
CA ASP A 34 7.89 32.24 11.95
C ASP A 34 7.09 31.07 11.34
N GLU A 35 6.00 31.37 10.63
CA GLU A 35 5.21 30.36 9.92
C GLU A 35 6.04 29.67 8.83
N LYS A 36 6.85 30.41 8.07
CA LYS A 36 7.77 29.84 7.09
C LYS A 36 8.81 28.91 7.74
N GLN A 37 9.34 29.27 8.91
CA GLN A 37 10.26 28.39 9.64
C GLN A 37 9.58 27.10 10.12
N LEU A 38 8.35 27.19 10.60
CA LEU A 38 7.55 26.03 10.99
C LEU A 38 7.29 25.10 9.80
N LEU A 39 6.80 25.65 8.68
CA LEU A 39 6.54 24.88 7.46
C LEU A 39 7.82 24.22 6.92
N SER A 40 8.96 24.93 6.96
CA SER A 40 10.23 24.36 6.53
C SER A 40 10.67 23.16 7.38
N ARG A 41 10.40 23.18 8.70
CA ARG A 41 10.72 22.05 9.60
C ARG A 41 9.80 20.85 9.34
N ASP A 42 8.52 21.11 9.10
CA ASP A 42 7.55 20.08 8.79
C ASP A 42 7.85 19.42 7.43
N GLU A 43 8.24 20.22 6.44
CA GLU A 43 8.68 19.72 5.13
C GLU A 43 9.90 18.81 5.27
N GLU A 44 10.92 19.22 6.03
CA GLU A 44 12.12 18.42 6.27
C GLU A 44 11.80 17.11 6.99
N LYS A 45 10.91 17.15 7.99
CA LYS A 45 10.43 15.97 8.70
C LYS A 45 9.67 15.01 7.79
N LEU A 46 8.75 15.52 6.97
CA LEU A 46 8.00 14.72 5.99
C LEU A 46 8.92 14.09 4.96
N ARG A 47 9.94 14.84 4.51
CA ARG A 47 10.94 14.36 3.55
C ARG A 47 11.76 13.22 4.14
N HIS A 48 12.24 13.35 5.37
CA HIS A 48 12.95 12.28 6.09
C HIS A 48 12.07 11.04 6.31
N MET A 49 10.81 11.22 6.72
CA MET A 49 9.87 10.11 6.89
C MET A 49 9.62 9.37 5.57
N THR A 50 9.46 10.10 4.47
CA THR A 50 9.26 9.53 3.14
C THR A 50 10.50 8.75 2.69
N GLU A 51 11.69 9.30 2.89
CA GLU A 51 12.95 8.64 2.54
C GLU A 51 13.18 7.36 3.35
N THR A 52 12.89 7.40 4.65
CA THR A 52 12.97 6.22 5.53
C THR A 52 11.99 5.14 5.07
N ALA A 53 10.73 5.50 4.82
CA ALA A 53 9.71 4.57 4.35
C ALA A 53 10.06 3.97 2.97
N LEU A 54 10.65 4.76 2.07
CA LEU A 54 11.14 4.27 0.77
C LEU A 54 12.30 3.29 0.94
N HIS A 55 13.22 3.55 1.88
CA HIS A 55 14.34 2.67 2.15
C HIS A 55 13.88 1.34 2.76
N GLU A 56 13.03 1.38 3.78
CA GLU A 56 12.43 0.19 4.38
C GLU A 56 11.65 -0.65 3.36
N LYS A 57 10.87 0.02 2.48
CA LYS A 57 10.20 -0.63 1.37
C LYS A 57 11.21 -1.30 0.44
N HIS A 58 12.29 -0.63 0.08
CA HIS A 58 13.31 -1.18 -0.80
C HIS A 58 13.99 -2.42 -0.20
N ASP A 59 14.30 -2.39 1.09
CA ASP A 59 14.88 -3.53 1.79
C ASP A 59 13.92 -4.71 1.88
N ALA A 60 12.64 -4.45 2.18
CA ALA A 60 11.59 -5.46 2.16
C ALA A 60 11.44 -6.09 0.77
N GLU A 61 11.46 -5.27 -0.29
CA GLU A 61 11.43 -5.75 -1.68
C GLU A 61 12.66 -6.58 -2.05
N ASN A 62 13.85 -6.23 -1.54
CA ASN A 62 15.06 -7.01 -1.78
C ASN A 62 15.03 -8.36 -1.05
N ARG A 63 14.46 -8.42 0.16
CA ARG A 63 14.23 -9.69 0.88
C ARG A 63 13.26 -10.59 0.11
N LEU A 64 12.14 -10.04 -0.34
CA LEU A 64 11.17 -10.77 -1.19
C LEU A 64 11.75 -11.18 -2.54
N GLY A 65 12.64 -10.35 -3.11
CA GLY A 65 13.26 -10.56 -4.40
C GLY A 65 14.15 -11.80 -4.51
N HIS A 66 14.60 -12.38 -3.39
CA HIS A 66 15.34 -13.65 -3.40
C HIS A 66 14.44 -14.86 -3.67
N SER A 67 13.13 -14.74 -3.37
CA SER A 67 12.11 -15.74 -3.66
C SER A 67 11.50 -15.60 -5.06
N MET A 68 11.79 -14.49 -5.76
CA MET A 68 11.23 -14.16 -7.06
C MET A 68 12.16 -14.55 -8.21
N ASP A 69 11.61 -15.09 -9.30
CA ASP A 69 12.39 -15.25 -10.53
C ASP A 69 12.71 -13.87 -11.15
N GLY A 70 13.86 -13.77 -11.84
CA GLY A 70 14.32 -12.51 -12.42
C GLY A 70 13.34 -11.92 -13.46
N ALA A 71 12.53 -12.77 -14.11
CA ALA A 71 11.51 -12.35 -15.04
C ALA A 71 10.32 -11.64 -14.35
N THR A 72 9.86 -12.14 -13.20
CA THR A 72 8.80 -11.50 -12.43
C THR A 72 9.28 -10.23 -11.75
N LYS A 73 10.51 -10.21 -11.23
CA LYS A 73 11.11 -8.99 -10.67
C LYS A 73 11.14 -7.86 -11.70
N ARG A 74 11.61 -8.13 -12.93
CA ARG A 74 11.58 -7.15 -14.02
C ARG A 74 10.16 -6.74 -14.37
N GLY A 75 9.24 -7.72 -14.47
CA GLY A 75 7.85 -7.48 -14.82
C GLY A 75 7.18 -6.48 -13.86
N LEU A 76 7.27 -6.72 -12.56
CA LEU A 76 6.73 -5.80 -11.54
C LEU A 76 7.40 -4.42 -11.58
N ALA A 77 8.72 -4.36 -11.80
CA ALA A 77 9.43 -3.09 -11.93
C ALA A 77 8.93 -2.28 -13.14
N THR A 78 8.66 -2.94 -14.27
CA THR A 78 8.10 -2.29 -15.47
C THR A 78 6.68 -1.79 -15.20
N ILE A 79 5.82 -2.56 -14.53
CA ILE A 79 4.47 -2.10 -14.16
C ILE A 79 4.53 -0.87 -13.26
N ARG A 80 5.42 -0.86 -12.27
CA ARG A 80 5.61 0.29 -11.37
C ARG A 80 6.07 1.54 -12.12
N ARG A 81 6.96 1.38 -13.11
CA ARG A 81 7.36 2.49 -13.99
C ARG A 81 6.17 2.98 -14.82
N LEU A 82 5.44 2.07 -15.46
CA LEU A 82 4.27 2.39 -16.27
C LEU A 82 3.20 3.16 -15.47
N LYS A 83 2.92 2.73 -14.24
CA LYS A 83 1.98 3.40 -13.34
C LYS A 83 2.41 4.83 -12.97
N ARG A 84 3.72 5.10 -12.88
CA ARG A 84 4.23 6.47 -12.65
C ARG A 84 4.18 7.35 -13.90
N GLU A 85 4.39 6.77 -15.08
CA GLU A 85 4.51 7.52 -16.34
C GLU A 85 3.16 7.82 -16.99
N GLN A 86 2.20 6.91 -16.91
CA GLN A 86 0.97 6.98 -17.70
C GLN A 86 -0.32 6.91 -16.89
N ASP A 87 -0.23 6.72 -15.57
CA ASP A 87 -1.34 6.42 -14.65
C ASP A 87 -2.29 5.34 -15.21
N VAL A 88 -2.14 4.11 -14.75
CA VAL A 88 -2.92 2.97 -15.26
C VAL A 88 -4.10 2.71 -14.31
N PRO A 89 -5.30 3.27 -14.57
CA PRO A 89 -6.45 3.02 -13.71
C PRO A 89 -6.79 1.53 -13.70
N GLY A 90 -7.20 1.02 -12.54
CA GLY A 90 -7.49 -0.40 -12.35
C GLY A 90 -6.27 -1.28 -12.09
N ALA A 91 -5.05 -0.74 -12.09
CA ALA A 91 -3.84 -1.44 -11.64
C ALA A 91 -3.64 -1.23 -10.13
N TYR A 92 -4.10 -2.19 -9.31
CA TYR A 92 -4.14 -2.03 -7.86
C TYR A 92 -2.79 -2.28 -7.20
N GLY A 93 -2.22 -3.47 -7.40
CA GLY A 93 -0.97 -3.88 -6.77
C GLY A 93 -0.79 -5.39 -6.77
N THR A 94 0.32 -5.87 -6.20
CA THR A 94 0.50 -7.31 -5.96
C THR A 94 -0.35 -7.77 -4.78
N LEU A 95 -0.66 -9.06 -4.70
CA LEU A 95 -1.38 -9.59 -3.55
C LEU A 95 -0.66 -9.25 -2.23
N ALA A 96 0.67 -9.36 -2.19
CA ALA A 96 1.49 -9.00 -1.03
C ALA A 96 1.35 -7.53 -0.58
N GLU A 97 1.04 -6.60 -1.49
CA GLU A 97 0.84 -5.18 -1.18
C GLU A 97 -0.59 -4.89 -0.67
N LEU A 98 -1.52 -5.84 -0.80
CA LEU A 98 -2.96 -5.63 -0.61
C LEU A 98 -3.55 -6.29 0.64
N PHE A 99 -2.73 -6.88 1.51
CA PHE A 99 -3.20 -7.42 2.80
C PHE A 99 -2.24 -7.21 3.95
N GLU A 100 -2.81 -7.33 5.14
CA GLU A 100 -2.08 -7.42 6.40
C GLU A 100 -2.51 -8.68 7.15
N VAL A 101 -1.57 -9.30 7.86
CA VAL A 101 -1.83 -10.49 8.67
C VAL A 101 -1.13 -10.35 10.02
N ASN A 102 -1.78 -10.86 11.08
CA ASN A 102 -1.15 -10.93 12.40
C ASN A 102 0.10 -11.84 12.34
N GLU A 103 1.15 -11.46 13.06
CA GLU A 103 2.41 -12.19 13.16
C GLU A 103 2.23 -13.69 13.44
N ALA A 104 1.28 -14.07 14.30
CA ALA A 104 0.98 -15.47 14.61
C ALA A 104 0.56 -16.32 13.40
N TYR A 105 0.10 -15.69 12.32
CA TYR A 105 -0.33 -16.37 11.09
C TYR A 105 0.51 -15.97 9.87
N ARG A 106 1.57 -15.16 10.05
CA ARG A 106 2.39 -14.64 8.95
C ARG A 106 3.02 -15.78 8.15
N LEU A 107 3.65 -16.73 8.84
CA LEU A 107 4.30 -17.88 8.20
C LEU A 107 3.29 -18.74 7.44
N ALA A 108 2.13 -19.02 8.05
CA ALA A 108 1.08 -19.79 7.39
C ALA A 108 0.55 -19.07 6.13
N ALA A 109 0.31 -17.76 6.20
CA ALA A 109 -0.13 -16.98 5.05
C ALA A 109 0.93 -16.93 3.93
N GLU A 110 2.20 -16.76 4.28
CA GLU A 110 3.32 -16.74 3.33
C GLU A 110 3.47 -18.08 2.62
N GLN A 111 3.44 -19.19 3.36
CA GLN A 111 3.58 -20.54 2.82
C GLN A 111 2.41 -20.94 1.93
N ILE A 112 1.19 -20.55 2.28
CA ILE A 112 -0.01 -20.83 1.48
C ILE A 112 -0.05 -19.99 0.21
N ALA A 113 0.30 -18.71 0.31
CA ALA A 113 0.27 -17.83 -0.84
C ALA A 113 1.43 -18.12 -1.80
N GLY A 114 2.62 -18.41 -1.29
CA GLY A 114 3.81 -18.72 -2.10
C GLY A 114 4.01 -17.70 -3.24
N ASN A 115 4.12 -18.19 -4.47
CA ASN A 115 4.26 -17.34 -5.65
C ASN A 115 3.03 -16.47 -5.97
N SER A 116 1.86 -16.81 -5.44
CA SER A 116 0.65 -16.00 -5.61
C SER A 116 0.73 -14.65 -4.90
N LEU A 117 1.66 -14.48 -3.94
CA LEU A 117 2.00 -13.18 -3.37
C LEU A 117 2.39 -12.14 -4.43
N PHE A 118 3.03 -12.59 -5.51
CA PHE A 118 3.50 -11.72 -6.60
C PHE A 118 2.49 -11.55 -7.73
N HIS A 119 1.33 -12.19 -7.65
CA HIS A 119 0.29 -12.01 -8.66
C HIS A 119 -0.29 -10.60 -8.54
N TYR A 120 -0.52 -9.97 -9.69
CA TYR A 120 -0.90 -8.58 -9.78
C TYR A 120 -2.41 -8.45 -9.95
N VAL A 121 -3.07 -7.84 -8.97
CA VAL A 121 -4.54 -7.68 -8.94
C VAL A 121 -4.92 -6.48 -9.82
N VAL A 122 -5.83 -6.74 -10.76
CA VAL A 122 -6.36 -5.72 -11.67
C VAL A 122 -7.88 -5.71 -11.67
N GLN A 123 -8.46 -4.56 -12.02
CA GLN A 123 -9.91 -4.40 -12.10
C GLN A 123 -10.57 -5.39 -13.04
N ASP A 124 -10.05 -5.47 -14.27
CA ASP A 124 -10.64 -6.27 -15.32
C ASP A 124 -9.58 -6.82 -16.30
N SER A 125 -10.06 -7.69 -17.17
CA SER A 125 -9.28 -8.36 -18.22
C SER A 125 -8.59 -7.37 -19.17
N ARG A 126 -9.26 -6.25 -19.48
CA ARG A 126 -8.75 -5.24 -20.41
C ARG A 126 -7.53 -4.53 -19.85
N THR A 127 -7.55 -4.27 -18.53
CA THR A 127 -6.42 -3.69 -17.82
C THR A 127 -5.22 -4.64 -17.84
N SER A 128 -5.43 -5.95 -17.61
CA SER A 128 -4.33 -6.92 -17.75
C SER A 128 -3.77 -6.99 -19.16
N GLU A 129 -4.63 -7.01 -20.19
CA GLU A 129 -4.20 -7.05 -21.60
C GLU A 129 -3.36 -5.83 -21.98
N PHE A 130 -3.80 -4.63 -21.57
CA PHE A 130 -3.05 -3.39 -21.78
C PHE A 130 -1.65 -3.47 -21.16
N ILE A 131 -1.54 -3.91 -19.90
CA ILE A 131 -0.26 -4.01 -19.21
C ILE A 131 0.64 -5.08 -19.87
N ILE A 132 0.06 -6.23 -20.27
CA ILE A 132 0.77 -7.29 -20.97
C ILE A 132 1.36 -6.78 -22.29
N GLU A 133 0.61 -5.97 -23.04
CA GLU A 133 1.08 -5.38 -24.28
C GLU A 133 2.29 -4.46 -24.04
N GLN A 134 2.22 -3.59 -23.01
CA GLN A 134 3.35 -2.73 -22.64
C GLN A 134 4.58 -3.54 -22.18
N LEU A 135 4.36 -4.60 -21.40
CA LEU A 135 5.42 -5.51 -20.98
C LEU A 135 6.10 -6.19 -22.19
N ASN A 136 5.32 -6.66 -23.15
CA ASN A 136 5.84 -7.31 -24.36
C ASN A 136 6.63 -6.33 -25.24
N ARG A 137 6.11 -5.11 -25.46
CA ARG A 137 6.78 -4.05 -26.24
C ARG A 137 8.15 -3.70 -25.67
N GLN A 138 8.27 -3.67 -24.34
CA GLN A 138 9.51 -3.27 -23.65
C GLN A 138 10.40 -4.46 -23.25
N LYS A 139 10.02 -5.71 -23.59
CA LYS A 139 10.62 -6.94 -23.04
C LYS A 139 10.77 -6.87 -21.51
N GLY A 140 9.76 -6.30 -20.86
CA GLY A 140 9.76 -5.88 -19.46
C GLY A 140 9.72 -7.02 -18.45
N GLY A 141 9.56 -8.27 -18.87
CA GLY A 141 9.49 -9.43 -17.99
C GLY A 141 8.12 -10.11 -18.07
N ARG A 142 7.77 -10.86 -17.02
CA ARG A 142 6.54 -11.66 -16.95
C ARG A 142 5.81 -11.36 -15.65
N VAL A 143 4.49 -11.24 -15.69
CA VAL A 143 3.66 -11.07 -14.48
C VAL A 143 2.40 -11.89 -14.63
N THR A 144 2.00 -12.58 -13.56
CA THR A 144 0.71 -13.26 -13.48
C THR A 144 -0.34 -12.28 -12.95
N PHE A 145 -1.46 -12.13 -13.64
CA PHE A 145 -2.52 -11.20 -13.26
C PHE A 145 -3.71 -11.91 -12.61
N MET A 146 -4.42 -11.19 -11.74
CA MET A 146 -5.68 -11.59 -11.11
C MET A 146 -6.77 -10.57 -11.46
N PRO A 147 -7.46 -10.75 -12.61
CA PRO A 147 -8.53 -9.85 -13.05
C PRO A 147 -9.84 -10.12 -12.27
N LEU A 148 -10.26 -9.16 -11.43
CA LEU A 148 -11.38 -9.33 -10.48
C LEU A 148 -12.74 -9.61 -11.13
N ASP A 149 -12.93 -9.18 -12.39
CA ASP A 149 -14.12 -9.46 -13.21
C ASP A 149 -14.23 -10.94 -13.58
N GLN A 150 -13.11 -11.62 -13.80
CA GLN A 150 -13.06 -13.03 -14.21
C GLN A 150 -12.93 -14.01 -13.04
N LEU A 151 -12.43 -13.58 -11.87
CA LEU A 151 -12.29 -14.49 -10.74
C LEU A 151 -13.64 -15.08 -10.33
N ARG A 152 -13.68 -16.42 -10.23
CA ARG A 152 -14.82 -17.21 -9.75
C ARG A 152 -14.32 -18.15 -8.65
N PRO A 153 -13.93 -17.61 -7.48
CA PRO A 153 -13.46 -18.46 -6.39
C PRO A 153 -14.57 -19.42 -5.96
N ARG A 154 -14.20 -20.68 -5.78
CA ARG A 154 -15.14 -21.69 -5.30
C ARG A 154 -15.38 -21.47 -3.81
N GLN A 155 -16.64 -21.29 -3.42
CA GLN A 155 -16.98 -21.29 -2.01
C GLN A 155 -16.90 -22.71 -1.46
N VAL A 156 -16.07 -22.89 -0.44
CA VAL A 156 -15.93 -24.15 0.29
C VAL A 156 -16.50 -23.93 1.69
N ASN A 157 -17.35 -24.86 2.13
CA ASN A 157 -17.81 -24.86 3.52
C ASN A 157 -16.64 -25.30 4.40
N LEU A 158 -15.91 -24.30 4.92
CA LEU A 158 -14.81 -24.55 5.83
C LEU A 158 -15.38 -24.96 7.21
N PRO A 159 -14.87 -26.05 7.81
CA PRO A 159 -15.28 -26.43 9.13
C PRO A 159 -14.85 -25.35 10.13
N ARG A 160 -15.79 -24.93 10.99
CA ARG A 160 -15.53 -24.00 12.10
C ARG A 160 -15.59 -24.79 13.39
N SER A 161 -14.44 -25.25 13.85
CA SER A 161 -14.28 -25.96 15.12
C SER A 161 -13.29 -25.20 16.01
N GLN A 162 -13.17 -25.58 17.29
CA GLN A 162 -12.13 -24.99 18.15
C GLN A 162 -10.72 -25.26 17.64
N ASP A 163 -10.55 -26.33 16.84
CA ASP A 163 -9.24 -26.81 16.39
C ASP A 163 -8.88 -26.39 14.96
N ALA A 164 -9.81 -25.76 14.23
CA ALA A 164 -9.63 -25.32 12.85
C ALA A 164 -10.29 -23.95 12.59
N VAL A 165 -9.50 -22.99 12.13
CA VAL A 165 -9.94 -21.63 11.86
C VAL A 165 -9.62 -21.25 10.41
N PRO A 166 -10.58 -20.72 9.63
CA PRO A 166 -10.30 -20.24 8.27
C PRO A 166 -9.17 -19.20 8.23
N LEU A 167 -8.13 -19.43 7.43
CA LEU A 167 -6.99 -18.52 7.35
C LEU A 167 -7.43 -17.14 6.84
N LEU A 168 -8.31 -17.11 5.85
CA LEU A 168 -8.87 -15.88 5.28
C LEU A 168 -9.49 -14.96 6.36
N SER A 169 -10.06 -15.52 7.43
CA SER A 169 -10.64 -14.73 8.54
C SER A 169 -9.62 -14.00 9.41
N LYS A 170 -8.34 -14.33 9.28
CA LYS A 170 -7.22 -13.72 10.02
C LYS A 170 -6.42 -12.72 9.18
N ILE A 171 -6.80 -12.55 7.93
CA ILE A 171 -6.18 -11.63 6.98
C ILE A 171 -7.07 -10.39 6.88
N ARG A 172 -6.47 -9.21 6.99
CA ARG A 172 -7.15 -7.93 6.72
C ARG A 172 -6.84 -7.49 5.29
N TYR A 173 -7.88 -7.19 4.54
CA TYR A 173 -7.78 -6.69 3.17
C TYR A 173 -9.02 -5.85 2.84
N ASP A 174 -8.95 -5.05 1.78
CA ASP A 174 -10.09 -4.29 1.28
C ASP A 174 -11.12 -5.24 0.62
N PRO A 175 -12.42 -5.20 1.01
CA PRO A 175 -13.47 -6.03 0.41
C PRO A 175 -13.55 -5.97 -1.12
N LYS A 176 -13.06 -4.91 -1.74
CA LYS A 176 -12.91 -4.80 -3.20
C LYS A 176 -12.10 -5.95 -3.79
N TYR A 177 -11.13 -6.49 -3.06
CA TYR A 177 -10.23 -7.56 -3.49
C TYR A 177 -10.67 -8.95 -3.00
N GLU A 178 -11.84 -9.08 -2.36
CA GLU A 178 -12.37 -10.32 -1.77
C GLU A 178 -12.18 -11.54 -2.69
N LYS A 179 -12.49 -11.40 -3.98
CA LYS A 179 -12.37 -12.52 -4.93
C LYS A 179 -10.94 -13.03 -5.10
N ALA A 180 -9.94 -12.15 -5.07
CA ALA A 180 -8.53 -12.51 -5.17
C ALA A 180 -8.08 -13.26 -3.91
N PHE A 181 -8.48 -12.77 -2.74
CA PHE A 181 -8.17 -13.41 -1.47
C PHE A 181 -8.89 -14.75 -1.29
N GLN A 182 -10.15 -14.85 -1.70
CA GLN A 182 -10.88 -16.13 -1.70
C GLN A 182 -10.25 -17.16 -2.65
N GLN A 183 -9.70 -16.74 -3.79
CA GLN A 183 -9.04 -17.66 -4.72
C GLN A 183 -7.79 -18.30 -4.10
N VAL A 184 -7.01 -17.55 -3.32
CA VAL A 184 -5.77 -18.04 -2.71
C VAL A 184 -6.02 -18.71 -1.36
N PHE A 185 -6.77 -18.06 -0.47
CA PHE A 185 -6.93 -18.48 0.93
C PHE A 185 -8.32 -19.09 1.24
N GLY A 186 -9.28 -19.05 0.32
CA GLY A 186 -10.67 -19.41 0.59
C GLY A 186 -10.92 -20.90 0.84
N LYS A 187 -9.94 -21.76 0.54
CA LYS A 187 -9.99 -23.21 0.82
C LYS A 187 -9.08 -23.65 1.98
N VAL A 188 -8.53 -22.68 2.72
CA VAL A 188 -7.44 -22.93 3.67
C VAL A 188 -7.89 -22.76 5.12
N VAL A 189 -7.59 -23.75 5.94
CA VAL A 189 -7.80 -23.71 7.40
C VAL A 189 -6.48 -23.80 8.15
N VAL A 190 -6.37 -23.05 9.24
CA VAL A 190 -5.28 -23.15 10.20
C VAL A 190 -5.68 -24.11 11.29
N CYS A 191 -4.89 -25.17 11.48
CA CYS A 191 -5.10 -26.20 12.48
C CYS A 191 -4.01 -26.13 13.57
N ARG A 192 -4.36 -26.55 14.79
CA ARG A 192 -3.41 -26.52 15.92
C ARG A 192 -2.21 -27.46 15.73
N THR A 193 -2.41 -28.61 15.10
CA THR A 193 -1.38 -29.63 14.92
C THR A 193 -1.47 -30.27 13.53
N LEU A 194 -0.36 -30.85 13.06
CA LEU A 194 -0.28 -31.54 11.77
C LEU A 194 -1.21 -32.76 11.68
N ALA A 195 -1.42 -33.47 12.79
CA ALA A 195 -2.35 -34.60 12.84
C ALA A 195 -3.79 -34.16 12.53
N ILE A 196 -4.21 -33.04 13.12
CA ILE A 196 -5.53 -32.43 12.87
C ILE A 196 -5.58 -31.93 11.41
N ALA A 197 -4.54 -31.24 10.93
CA ALA A 197 -4.48 -30.76 9.56
C ALA A 197 -4.68 -31.91 8.54
N THR A 198 -4.01 -33.04 8.74
CA THR A 198 -4.12 -34.23 7.87
C THR A 198 -5.53 -34.84 7.90
N GLN A 199 -6.14 -34.92 9.08
CA GLN A 199 -7.50 -35.41 9.23
C GLN A 199 -8.50 -34.51 8.49
N TYR A 200 -8.38 -33.19 8.64
CA TYR A 200 -9.27 -32.21 8.03
C TYR A 200 -9.12 -32.18 6.50
N ALA A 201 -7.89 -32.25 5.99
CA ALA A 201 -7.63 -32.31 4.56
C ALA A 201 -8.32 -33.52 3.89
N ARG A 202 -8.25 -34.70 4.52
CA ARG A 202 -8.89 -35.92 4.00
C ARG A 202 -10.42 -35.90 4.13
N SER A 203 -10.93 -35.48 5.28
CA SER A 203 -12.37 -35.56 5.59
C SER A 203 -13.21 -34.47 4.94
N HIS A 204 -12.67 -33.26 4.84
CA HIS A 204 -13.41 -32.08 4.34
C HIS A 204 -12.91 -31.58 2.97
N GLY A 205 -11.80 -32.14 2.46
CA GLY A 205 -11.25 -31.75 1.16
C GLY A 205 -10.76 -30.30 1.12
N VAL A 206 -10.24 -29.81 2.24
CA VAL A 206 -9.68 -28.47 2.43
C VAL A 206 -8.16 -28.54 2.46
N ASP A 207 -7.49 -27.42 2.19
CA ASP A 207 -6.06 -27.31 2.48
C ASP A 207 -5.90 -26.90 3.95
N ALA A 208 -5.06 -27.60 4.70
CA ALA A 208 -4.84 -27.35 6.11
C ALA A 208 -3.37 -27.02 6.38
N ILE A 209 -3.14 -26.06 7.28
CA ILE A 209 -1.79 -25.60 7.64
C ILE A 209 -1.66 -25.36 9.16
N THR A 210 -0.50 -25.61 9.74
CA THR A 210 -0.20 -25.24 11.13
C THR A 210 0.39 -23.83 11.22
N PRO A 211 0.36 -23.15 12.39
CA PRO A 211 1.09 -21.88 12.56
C PRO A 211 2.59 -21.98 12.27
N GLU A 212 3.16 -23.18 12.40
CA GLU A 212 4.58 -23.50 12.15
C GLU A 212 4.88 -23.72 10.66
N GLY A 213 3.86 -23.75 9.79
CA GLY A 213 4.00 -23.83 8.35
C GLY A 213 3.87 -25.24 7.75
N ASP A 214 3.60 -26.27 8.56
CA ASP A 214 3.36 -27.62 8.05
C ASP A 214 2.02 -27.69 7.32
N GLN A 215 2.05 -28.21 6.08
CA GLN A 215 0.89 -28.29 5.22
C GLN A 215 0.39 -29.73 5.03
N ALA A 216 -0.93 -29.87 4.97
CA ALA A 216 -1.60 -31.07 4.51
C ALA A 216 -2.69 -30.66 3.51
N SER A 217 -2.54 -31.11 2.26
CA SER A 217 -3.53 -30.93 1.19
C SER A 217 -4.17 -32.26 0.82
N LYS A 218 -5.29 -32.19 0.08
CA LYS A 218 -5.95 -33.36 -0.51
C LYS A 218 -5.19 -33.88 -1.73
#